data_AF-X1TFV3-F1
#
_entry.id   AF-X1TFV3-F1
#
_cell.length_a   1.000
_cell.length_b   1.000
_cell.length_c   1.000
_cell.angle_alpha   90.00
_cell.angle_beta   90.00
_cell.angle_gamma   90.00
#
_symmetry.space_group_name_H-M   'P 1'
#
loop_
_entity.id
_entity.type
_entity.pdbx_description
1 polymer ?
#
loop_
_entity_poly.entity_id
_entity_poly.type
_entity_poly.pdbx_seq_one_letter_code
_entity_poly.pdbx_strand_id
1 'polypeptide(L)'
;MATVAVDAPPQQLTQDAKIRKIREKCRGSLFWTAWYLCGFTKMSIVLHYALVLWFEKGLADGNRWFLCIIPRGHFKTSLLNIAYIVHTLINDPNKRILMVMHNLSEATRKGRKLRSILTSRAMRIYFPLVIPPAEAQRRVWTSTEFSVNRSIESAEASVTLAGVASGL
;
A
#
# COMPACT_ATOMS: atom_id res chain seq x y z
N MET A 1 -19.17 37.16 16.56
CA MET A 1 -18.35 36.38 17.53
C MET A 1 -17.38 35.54 16.74
N ALA A 2 -16.12 35.98 16.63
CA ALA A 2 -15.07 35.21 15.97
C ALA A 2 -14.54 34.16 16.96
N THR A 3 -14.69 32.88 16.62
CA THR A 3 -14.07 31.78 17.35
C THR A 3 -12.56 31.87 17.17
N VAL A 4 -11.87 32.33 18.22
CA VAL A 4 -10.42 32.31 18.32
C VAL A 4 -9.96 30.85 18.19
N ALA A 5 -9.18 30.56 17.16
CA ALA A 5 -8.48 29.30 17.02
C ALA A 5 -7.57 29.14 18.25
N VAL A 6 -7.90 28.19 19.11
CA VAL A 6 -7.03 27.82 20.22
C VAL A 6 -5.83 27.10 19.60
N ASP A 7 -4.69 27.79 19.54
CA ASP A 7 -3.46 27.25 18.97
C ASP A 7 -3.09 25.93 19.67
N ALA A 8 -2.83 24.89 18.88
CA ALA A 8 -2.47 23.58 19.39
C ALA A 8 -1.15 23.65 20.19
N PRO A 9 -0.99 22.88 21.28
CA PRO A 9 0.21 22.92 22.12
C PRO A 9 1.50 22.56 21.34
N PRO A 10 2.68 23.15 21.69
CA PRO A 10 3.93 23.03 20.92
C PRO A 10 4.41 21.60 20.63
N GLN A 11 4.11 20.66 21.53
CA GLN A 11 4.47 19.25 21.37
C GLN A 11 3.62 18.54 20.30
N GLN A 12 2.35 18.94 20.12
CA GLN A 12 1.48 18.40 19.08
C GLN A 12 1.90 18.90 17.69
N LEU A 13 2.22 20.19 17.55
CA LEU A 13 2.81 20.76 16.32
C LEU A 13 4.07 19.99 15.85
N THR A 14 4.91 19.59 16.81
CA THR A 14 6.14 18.82 16.52
C THR A 14 5.84 17.39 16.07
N GLN A 15 4.80 16.75 16.64
CA GLN A 15 4.37 15.41 16.22
C GLN A 15 3.71 15.42 14.84
N ASP A 16 2.87 16.42 14.56
CA ASP A 16 2.21 16.58 13.27
C ASP A 16 3.21 16.82 12.14
N ALA A 17 4.24 17.63 12.40
CA ALA A 17 5.35 17.84 11.47
C ALA A 17 6.10 16.52 11.15
N LYS A 18 6.35 15.68 12.17
CA LYS A 18 6.98 14.36 11.98
C LYS A 18 6.09 13.43 11.17
N ILE A 19 4.79 13.36 11.48
CA ILE A 19 3.80 12.55 10.76
C ILE A 19 3.75 12.98 9.29
N ARG A 20 3.69 14.29 9.03
CA ARG A 20 3.70 14.84 7.68
C ARG A 20 4.94 14.43 6.90
N LYS A 21 6.13 14.57 7.50
CA LYS A 21 7.40 14.16 6.86
C LYS A 21 7.42 12.67 6.50
N ILE A 22 6.86 11.80 7.36
CA ILE A 22 6.78 10.36 7.08
C ILE A 22 5.77 10.08 5.96
N ARG A 23 4.62 10.76 5.94
CA ARG A 23 3.62 10.66 4.85
C ARG A 23 4.24 11.02 3.51
N GLU A 24 4.95 12.15 3.44
CA GLU A 24 5.63 12.63 2.23
C GLU A 24 6.69 11.62 1.76
N LYS A 25 7.50 11.07 2.67
CA LYS A 25 8.47 10.01 2.34
C LYS A 25 7.82 8.75 1.79
N CYS A 26 6.72 8.29 2.40
CA CYS A 26 6.02 7.10 1.93
C CYS A 26 5.39 7.33 0.56
N ARG A 27 4.75 8.49 0.35
CA ARG A 27 4.17 8.85 -0.95
C ARG A 27 5.22 8.98 -2.05
N GLY A 28 6.41 9.50 -1.73
CA GLY A 28 7.49 9.69 -2.68
C GLY A 28 8.38 8.47 -2.93
N SER A 29 8.25 7.39 -2.15
CA SER A 29 9.01 6.17 -2.42
C SER A 29 8.36 4.89 -1.89
N LEU A 30 8.31 3.89 -2.77
CA LEU A 30 7.95 2.51 -2.50
C LEU A 30 8.85 1.88 -1.44
N PHE A 31 10.16 2.19 -1.44
CA PHE A 31 11.09 1.63 -0.46
C PHE A 31 10.71 2.07 0.96
N TRP A 32 10.42 3.37 1.14
CA TRP A 32 9.99 3.90 2.43
C TRP A 32 8.60 3.42 2.82
N THR A 33 7.70 3.22 1.86
CA THR A 33 6.39 2.58 2.10
C THR A 33 6.54 1.16 2.62
N ALA A 34 7.41 0.37 1.99
CA ALA A 34 7.71 -1.00 2.42
C ALA A 34 8.29 -1.03 3.85
N TRP A 35 9.17 -0.09 4.17
CA TRP A 35 9.80 0.00 5.49
C TRP A 35 8.82 0.46 6.58
N TYR A 36 8.23 1.66 6.42
CA TYR A 36 7.45 2.30 7.47
C TYR A 36 6.01 1.78 7.60
N LEU A 37 5.34 1.48 6.48
CA LEU A 37 3.93 1.09 6.50
C LEU A 37 3.78 -0.42 6.51
N CYS A 38 4.56 -1.13 5.70
CA CYS A 38 4.45 -2.59 5.62
C CYS A 38 5.25 -3.33 6.70
N GLY A 39 6.18 -2.63 7.39
CA GLY A 39 7.02 -3.19 8.46
C GLY A 39 8.02 -4.23 7.94
N PHE A 40 8.49 -4.09 6.70
CA PHE A 40 9.40 -5.03 6.09
C PHE A 40 10.84 -4.76 6.53
N THR A 41 11.35 -5.62 7.41
CA THR A 41 12.70 -5.50 7.99
C THR A 41 13.79 -6.21 7.18
N LYS A 42 13.41 -7.19 6.33
CA LYS A 42 14.34 -7.99 5.52
C LYS A 42 14.66 -7.31 4.17
N MET A 43 14.93 -6.01 4.19
CA MET A 43 15.29 -5.25 3.00
C MET A 43 16.77 -4.84 3.07
N SER A 44 17.43 -4.86 1.92
CA SER A 44 18.83 -4.47 1.76
C SER A 44 18.95 -3.33 0.77
N ILE A 45 19.90 -2.42 1.01
CA ILE A 45 20.14 -1.29 0.10
C ILE A 45 20.60 -1.81 -1.27
N VAL A 46 21.56 -2.74 -1.30
CA VAL A 46 22.17 -3.23 -2.55
C VAL A 46 21.14 -3.82 -3.52
N LEU A 47 20.20 -4.62 -3.04
CA LEU A 47 19.22 -5.28 -3.90
C LEU A 47 17.89 -4.53 -3.94
N HIS A 48 17.28 -4.28 -2.79
CA HIS A 48 15.88 -3.84 -2.72
C HIS A 48 15.74 -2.36 -3.04
N TYR A 49 16.68 -1.53 -2.57
CA TYR A 49 16.66 -0.11 -2.89
C TYR A 49 17.00 0.12 -4.37
N ALA A 50 18.03 -0.55 -4.89
CA ALA A 50 18.35 -0.49 -6.32
C ALA A 50 17.19 -0.96 -7.22
N LEU A 51 16.51 -2.05 -6.84
CA LEU A 51 15.33 -2.55 -7.55
C LEU A 51 14.18 -1.54 -7.54
N VAL A 52 13.90 -0.91 -6.40
CA VAL A 52 12.87 0.13 -6.29
C VAL A 52 13.22 1.33 -7.16
N LEU A 53 14.46 1.81 -7.11
CA LEU A 53 14.90 2.93 -7.94
C LEU A 53 14.74 2.63 -9.44
N TRP A 54 15.13 1.44 -9.89
CA TRP A 54 14.93 1.00 -11.27
C TRP A 54 13.44 0.98 -11.65
N PHE A 55 12.60 0.41 -10.77
CA PHE A 55 11.17 0.28 -11.01
C PHE A 55 10.46 1.65 -11.04
N GLU A 56 10.72 2.52 -10.05
CA GLU A 56 10.15 3.86 -9.96
C GLU A 56 10.60 4.75 -11.12
N LYS A 57 11.88 4.68 -11.50
CA LYS A 57 12.38 5.37 -12.69
C LYS A 57 11.64 4.91 -13.94
N GLY A 58 11.50 3.59 -14.14
CA GLY A 58 10.77 3.07 -15.29
C GLY A 58 9.30 3.51 -15.31
N LEU A 59 8.63 3.59 -14.15
CA LEU A 59 7.28 4.13 -14.06
C LEU A 59 7.22 5.61 -14.46
N ALA A 60 8.18 6.42 -14.00
CA ALA A 60 8.29 7.83 -14.36
C ALA A 60 8.57 8.03 -15.86
N ASP A 61 9.35 7.12 -16.47
CA ASP A 61 9.62 7.08 -17.91
C ASP A 61 8.42 6.57 -18.74
N GLY A 62 7.31 6.17 -18.09
CA GLY A 62 6.08 5.73 -18.75
C GLY A 62 6.03 4.23 -19.10
N ASN A 63 6.97 3.43 -18.59
CA ASN A 63 6.97 1.99 -18.82
C ASN A 63 5.74 1.34 -18.20
N ARG A 64 5.06 0.50 -18.98
CA ARG A 64 3.86 -0.25 -18.55
C ARG A 64 4.16 -1.69 -18.17
N TRP A 65 5.28 -2.23 -18.66
CA TRP A 65 5.66 -3.63 -18.52
C TRP A 65 7.00 -3.75 -17.83
N PHE A 66 7.08 -4.61 -16.81
CA PHE A 66 8.30 -4.84 -16.04
C PHE A 66 8.52 -6.35 -15.91
N LEU A 67 9.74 -6.79 -16.23
CA LEU A 67 10.19 -8.15 -15.97
C LEU A 67 11.36 -8.10 -14.99
N CYS A 68 11.22 -8.83 -13.88
CA CYS A 68 12.23 -8.87 -12.84
C CYS A 68 12.58 -10.32 -12.48
N ILE A 69 13.81 -10.72 -12.76
CA ILE A 69 14.32 -12.07 -12.48
C ILE A 69 15.22 -11.99 -11.26
N ILE A 70 14.73 -12.50 -10.13
CA ILE A 70 15.46 -12.54 -8.86
C ILE A 70 15.31 -13.95 -8.25
N PRO A 71 16.38 -14.54 -7.67
CA PRO A 71 16.32 -15.83 -7.03
C PRO A 71 15.25 -15.94 -5.93
N ARG A 72 14.86 -17.16 -5.58
CA ARG A 72 13.89 -17.38 -4.48
C ARG A 72 14.45 -16.90 -3.14
N GLY A 73 13.58 -16.59 -2.19
CA GLY A 73 13.97 -16.13 -0.84
C GLY A 73 14.32 -14.64 -0.70
N HIS A 74 14.41 -13.88 -1.81
CA HIS A 74 14.85 -12.47 -1.79
C HIS A 74 13.71 -11.46 -1.67
N PHE A 75 12.61 -11.83 -1.00
CA PHE A 75 11.51 -10.94 -0.62
C PHE A 75 10.83 -10.09 -1.73
N LYS A 76 11.11 -10.38 -3.01
CA LYS A 76 10.63 -9.62 -4.17
C LYS A 76 9.11 -9.45 -4.24
N THR A 77 8.34 -10.52 -3.99
CA THR A 77 6.88 -10.49 -4.04
C THR A 77 6.29 -9.61 -2.95
N SER A 78 6.93 -9.57 -1.78
CA SER A 78 6.48 -8.67 -0.71
C SER A 78 6.68 -7.22 -1.14
N LEU A 79 7.85 -6.90 -1.71
CA LEU A 79 8.17 -5.53 -2.14
C LEU A 79 7.34 -5.08 -3.36
N LEU A 80 7.44 -5.78 -4.49
CA LEU A 80 6.83 -5.36 -5.75
C LEU A 80 5.34 -5.67 -5.89
N ASN A 81 4.77 -6.56 -5.06
CA ASN A 81 3.32 -6.79 -5.05
C ASN A 81 2.70 -6.11 -3.83
N ILE A 82 3.03 -6.55 -2.62
CA ILE A 82 2.31 -6.07 -1.41
C ILE A 82 2.61 -4.59 -1.15
N ALA A 83 3.87 -4.21 -1.02
CA ALA A 83 4.21 -2.82 -0.72
C ALA A 83 3.85 -1.88 -1.88
N TYR A 84 3.97 -2.35 -3.13
CA TYR A 84 3.56 -1.55 -4.29
C TYR A 84 2.05 -1.30 -4.31
N ILE A 85 1.23 -2.31 -3.98
CA ILE A 85 -0.22 -2.10 -3.85
C ILE A 85 -0.52 -1.07 -2.76
N VAL A 86 0.09 -1.18 -1.57
CA VAL A 86 -0.08 -0.18 -0.50
C VAL A 86 0.34 1.21 -0.98
N HIS A 87 1.51 1.31 -1.59
CA HIS A 87 2.05 2.56 -2.12
C HIS A 87 1.14 3.20 -3.18
N THR A 88 0.55 2.37 -4.03
CA THR A 88 -0.41 2.82 -5.04
C THR A 88 -1.66 3.37 -4.38
N LEU A 89 -2.23 2.66 -3.40
CA LEU A 89 -3.48 3.05 -2.73
C LEU A 89 -3.34 4.32 -1.85
N ILE A 90 -2.17 4.56 -1.23
CA ILE A 90 -1.95 5.79 -0.44
C ILE A 90 -1.75 7.05 -1.30
N ASN A 91 -1.33 6.85 -2.56
CA ASN A 91 -1.12 7.92 -3.53
C ASN A 91 -2.39 8.17 -4.36
N ASP A 92 -3.07 7.11 -4.75
CA ASP A 92 -4.32 7.15 -5.50
C ASP A 92 -5.25 5.98 -5.08
N PRO A 93 -6.19 6.21 -4.16
CA PRO A 93 -7.11 5.17 -3.69
C PRO A 93 -8.12 4.74 -4.77
N ASN A 94 -8.30 5.54 -5.83
CA ASN A 94 -9.23 5.23 -6.92
C ASN A 94 -8.65 4.23 -7.92
N LYS A 95 -7.34 3.94 -7.86
CA LYS A 95 -6.76 2.89 -8.68
C LYS A 95 -7.35 1.52 -8.34
N ARG A 96 -7.48 0.72 -9.39
CA ARG A 96 -7.95 -0.66 -9.35
C ARG A 96 -6.78 -1.57 -9.66
N ILE A 97 -6.56 -2.56 -8.81
CA ILE A 97 -5.38 -3.40 -8.90
C ILE A 97 -5.80 -4.86 -8.88
N LEU A 98 -5.45 -5.58 -9.95
CA LEU A 98 -5.58 -7.02 -10.02
C LEU A 98 -4.26 -7.66 -9.58
N MET A 99 -4.26 -8.38 -8.46
CA MET A 99 -3.11 -9.17 -8.01
C MET A 99 -3.28 -10.62 -8.44
N VAL A 100 -2.54 -11.02 -9.49
CA VAL A 100 -2.54 -12.38 -10.01
C VAL A 100 -1.36 -13.17 -9.45
N MET A 101 -1.62 -14.41 -9.04
CA MET A 101 -0.62 -15.40 -8.61
C MET A 101 -0.81 -16.71 -9.37
N HIS A 102 0.11 -17.67 -9.18
CA HIS A 102 -0.01 -19.00 -9.78
C HIS A 102 -1.35 -19.69 -9.45
N ASN A 103 -1.81 -19.62 -8.20
CA ASN A 103 -3.12 -20.15 -7.79
C ASN A 103 -3.82 -19.19 -6.81
N LEU A 104 -5.14 -19.36 -6.66
CA LEU A 104 -5.98 -18.47 -5.83
C LEU A 104 -5.64 -18.55 -4.34
N SER A 105 -5.20 -19.71 -3.85
CA SER A 105 -4.78 -19.88 -2.45
C SER A 105 -3.60 -18.97 -2.10
N GLU A 106 -2.60 -18.93 -2.98
CA GLU A 106 -1.44 -18.03 -2.86
C GLU A 106 -1.84 -16.56 -2.91
N ALA A 107 -2.71 -16.19 -3.85
CA ALA A 107 -3.24 -14.83 -3.95
C ALA A 107 -3.97 -14.42 -2.66
N THR A 108 -4.86 -15.27 -2.17
CA THR A 108 -5.64 -15.05 -0.93
C THR A 108 -4.72 -14.94 0.29
N ARG A 109 -3.66 -15.76 0.38
CA ARG A 109 -2.66 -15.67 1.45
C ARG A 109 -1.96 -14.31 1.45
N LYS A 110 -1.59 -13.81 0.28
CA LYS A 110 -0.98 -12.47 0.13
C LYS A 110 -1.99 -11.35 0.39
N GLY A 111 -3.24 -11.52 -0.05
CA GLY A 111 -4.35 -10.61 0.25
C GLY A 111 -4.62 -10.46 1.75
N ARG A 112 -4.60 -11.57 2.50
CA ARG A 112 -4.69 -11.53 3.98
C ARG A 112 -3.56 -10.71 4.60
N LYS A 113 -2.32 -10.87 4.12
CA LYS A 113 -1.18 -10.07 4.59
C LYS A 113 -1.37 -8.58 4.26
N LEU A 114 -1.84 -8.27 3.06
CA LEU A 114 -2.12 -6.90 2.62
C LEU A 114 -3.22 -6.24 3.46
N ARG A 115 -4.35 -6.92 3.71
CA ARG A 115 -5.40 -6.43 4.63
C ARG A 115 -4.89 -6.18 6.04
N SER A 116 -4.03 -7.07 6.55
CA SER A 116 -3.38 -6.88 7.86
C SER A 116 -2.48 -5.64 7.89
N ILE A 117 -1.79 -5.32 6.79
CA ILE A 117 -0.99 -4.09 6.67
C ILE A 117 -1.90 -2.86 6.61
N LEU A 118 -2.96 -2.90 5.79
CA LEU A 118 -3.91 -1.78 5.65
C LEU A 118 -4.60 -1.46 6.97
N THR A 119 -4.89 -2.45 7.80
CA THR A 119 -5.52 -2.25 9.12
C THR A 119 -4.53 -2.00 10.26
N SER A 120 -3.22 -2.00 9.97
CA SER A 120 -2.17 -1.85 10.97
C SER A 120 -2.16 -0.47 11.65
N ARG A 121 -1.54 -0.40 12.83
CA ARG A 121 -1.37 0.85 13.58
C ARG A 121 -0.65 1.93 12.75
N ALA A 122 0.40 1.54 12.02
CA ALA A 122 1.15 2.48 11.17
C ALA A 122 0.23 3.11 10.12
N MET A 123 -0.57 2.30 9.43
CA MET A 123 -1.51 2.78 8.44
C MET A 123 -2.59 3.69 9.02
N ARG A 124 -3.12 3.40 10.22
CA ARG A 124 -4.08 4.29 10.89
C ARG A 124 -3.48 5.64 11.32
N ILE A 125 -2.20 5.67 11.71
CA ILE A 125 -1.52 6.91 12.10
C ILE A 125 -1.21 7.76 10.85
N TYR A 126 -0.59 7.14 9.84
CA TYR A 126 -0.07 7.89 8.70
C TYR A 126 -1.12 8.09 7.60
N PHE A 127 -2.11 7.22 7.43
CA PHE A 127 -3.10 7.33 6.35
C PHE A 127 -4.50 6.91 6.82
N PRO A 128 -5.06 7.53 7.88
CA PRO A 128 -6.34 7.14 8.47
C PRO A 128 -7.49 7.17 7.46
N LEU A 129 -7.50 8.15 6.56
CA LEU A 129 -8.59 8.37 5.62
C LEU A 129 -8.69 7.30 4.52
N VAL A 130 -7.60 6.59 4.22
CA VAL A 130 -7.57 5.56 3.18
C VAL A 130 -8.37 4.33 3.62
N ILE A 131 -8.44 4.06 4.92
CA ILE A 131 -8.97 2.78 5.41
C ILE A 131 -10.44 2.98 5.84
N PRO A 132 -11.37 2.15 5.34
CA PRO A 132 -12.75 2.22 5.80
C PRO A 132 -12.85 1.89 7.30
N PRO A 133 -13.87 2.41 8.01
CA PRO A 133 -14.17 2.00 9.38
C PRO A 133 -14.34 0.48 9.50
N ALA A 134 -14.12 -0.08 10.70
CA ALA A 134 -14.12 -1.53 10.91
C ALA A 134 -15.47 -2.19 10.56
N GLU A 135 -16.58 -1.46 10.75
CA GLU A 135 -17.94 -1.88 10.42
C GLU A 135 -18.14 -1.99 8.91
N ALA A 136 -17.62 -1.01 8.16
CA ALA A 136 -17.68 -0.99 6.69
C ALA A 136 -16.77 -2.07 6.07
N GLN A 137 -15.59 -2.32 6.66
CA GLN A 137 -14.66 -3.35 6.19
C GLN A 137 -15.33 -4.72 6.04
N ARG A 138 -16.18 -5.13 7.00
CA ARG A 138 -16.87 -6.43 6.96
C ARG A 138 -17.79 -6.59 5.76
N ARG A 139 -18.31 -5.50 5.21
CA ARG A 139 -19.21 -5.50 4.05
C ARG A 139 -18.45 -5.50 2.73
N VAL A 140 -17.32 -4.81 2.67
CA VAL A 140 -16.56 -4.60 1.43
C VAL A 140 -15.38 -5.55 1.24
N TRP A 141 -14.99 -6.31 2.27
CA TRP A 141 -13.79 -7.16 2.22
C TRP A 141 -14.16 -8.65 2.27
N THR A 142 -13.93 -9.34 1.17
CA THR A 142 -14.12 -10.79 1.01
C THR A 142 -12.77 -11.52 1.01
N SER A 143 -12.75 -12.82 0.73
CA SER A 143 -11.50 -13.57 0.58
C SER A 143 -10.68 -13.11 -0.62
N THR A 144 -11.34 -12.70 -1.71
CA THR A 144 -10.76 -12.39 -3.02
C THR A 144 -10.79 -10.91 -3.38
N GLU A 145 -11.56 -10.08 -2.67
CA GLU A 145 -11.73 -8.67 -3.02
C GLU A 145 -11.76 -7.80 -1.76
N PHE A 146 -11.28 -6.56 -1.89
CA PHE A 146 -11.41 -5.55 -0.85
C PHE A 146 -11.25 -4.14 -1.39
N SER A 147 -11.97 -3.20 -0.79
CA SER A 147 -11.96 -1.78 -1.17
C SER A 147 -11.44 -0.87 -0.06
N VAL A 148 -10.66 0.13 -0.46
CA VAL A 148 -10.28 1.26 0.40
C VAL A 148 -11.32 2.38 0.26
N ASN A 149 -11.27 3.39 1.13
CA ASN A 149 -12.09 4.58 0.95
C ASN A 149 -11.63 5.31 -0.32
N ARG A 150 -12.57 5.49 -1.24
CA ARG A 150 -12.38 6.17 -2.53
C ARG A 150 -13.13 7.47 -2.56
N SER A 151 -12.67 8.39 -3.39
CA SER A 151 -13.43 9.61 -3.69
C SER A 151 -14.49 9.39 -4.78
N ILE A 152 -14.42 8.27 -5.50
CA ILE A 152 -15.31 7.95 -6.61
C ILE A 152 -16.04 6.63 -6.30
N GLU A 153 -17.34 6.59 -6.57
CA GLU A 153 -18.11 5.35 -6.53
C GLU A 153 -17.73 4.43 -7.69
N SER A 154 -17.46 3.17 -7.40
CA SER A 154 -17.13 2.16 -8.40
C SER A 154 -17.65 0.82 -7.93
N ALA A 155 -18.26 0.08 -8.87
CA ALA A 155 -18.74 -1.28 -8.61
C ALA A 155 -17.59 -2.27 -8.37
N GLU A 156 -16.40 -2.00 -8.93
CA GLU A 156 -15.24 -2.88 -8.81
C GLU A 156 -14.43 -2.59 -7.55
N ALA A 157 -13.83 -3.62 -6.96
CA ALA A 157 -13.01 -3.49 -5.76
C ALA A 157 -11.71 -2.66 -5.98
N SER A 158 -11.06 -2.23 -4.90
CA SER A 158 -9.71 -1.62 -4.97
C SER A 158 -8.64 -2.63 -5.30
N VAL A 159 -8.76 -3.80 -4.72
CA VAL A 159 -7.86 -4.91 -5.00
C VAL A 159 -8.70 -6.15 -5.23
N THR A 160 -8.48 -6.78 -6.38
CA THR A 160 -9.04 -8.08 -6.73
C THR A 160 -7.90 -9.10 -6.79
N LEU A 161 -8.15 -10.30 -6.27
CA LEU A 161 -7.17 -11.37 -6.15
C LEU A 161 -7.56 -12.50 -7.11
N ALA A 162 -6.62 -12.93 -7.95
CA ALA A 162 -6.84 -14.00 -8.92
C ALA A 162 -5.70 -15.01 -8.94
N GLY A 163 -6.02 -16.25 -9.34
CA GLY A 163 -5.05 -17.30 -9.65
C GLY A 163 -5.08 -17.62 -11.15
N VAL A 164 -3.93 -17.86 -11.76
CA VAL A 164 -3.87 -18.29 -13.18
C VAL A 164 -4.41 -19.71 -13.35
N ALA A 165 -4.14 -20.60 -12.40
CA ALA A 165 -4.64 -21.98 -12.43
C ALA A 165 -6.17 -22.10 -12.28
N SER A 166 -6.85 -21.03 -11.87
CA SER A 166 -8.32 -20.99 -11.72
C SER A 166 -9.08 -20.64 -13.00
N GLY A 167 -8.40 -20.58 -14.15
CA GLY A 167 -9.00 -20.21 -15.43
C GLY A 167 -9.21 -18.70 -15.53
N LEU A 168 -8.66 -18.11 -16.60
CA LEU A 168 -9.33 -16.99 -17.26
C LEU A 168 -10.55 -17.53 -17.99
#